data_AF-A0A2E7VJ16-F1
#
_entry.id   AF-A0A2E7VJ16-F1
#
_cell.length_a   1.000
_cell.length_b   1.000
_cell.length_c   1.000
_cell.angle_alpha   90.00
_cell.angle_beta   90.00
_cell.angle_gamma   90.00
#
_symmetry.space_group_name_H-M   'P 1'
#
loop_
_entity.id
_entity.type
_entity.pdbx_description
1 polymer ?
#
loop_
_entity_poly.entity_id
_entity_poly.type
_entity_poly.pdbx_seq_one_letter_code
_entity_poly.pdbx_strand_id
1 'polypeptide(L)'
;MGASVGVGGLIIGISMLMVFSMAHQAISLQIESGVDRIEDADEPTPTFTIDDAVMFTGAIVDVTVASGGAGYSSGGTIEASSGTGGFSATYTIDGSGAIVSVVVTSHGNYSSLPTLVVNGGGTPTSAASLTPVRGNVLYANVTNTGATTIPHEDVWMFLDGQNATPFSSVYNPPLTNLWFSGETLFLNWYDTGHPGDERMTLTVGTTTVGHRLW
;
A
#
# COMPACT_ATOMS: atom_id res chain seq x y z
N MET A 1 -8.36 73.91 -50.66
CA MET A 1 -7.85 72.54 -50.39
C MET A 1 -8.01 72.27 -48.90
N GLY A 2 -8.79 71.28 -48.49
CA GLY A 2 -9.07 71.06 -47.04
C GLY A 2 -9.87 69.82 -46.67
N ALA A 3 -10.52 69.14 -47.64
CA ALA A 3 -11.36 67.96 -47.35
C ALA A 3 -10.60 66.62 -47.26
N SER A 4 -9.29 66.57 -47.57
CA SER A 4 -8.55 65.30 -47.71
C SER A 4 -7.96 64.76 -46.39
N VAL A 5 -7.78 65.59 -45.37
CA VAL A 5 -7.21 65.17 -44.07
C VAL A 5 -8.24 64.45 -43.20
N GLY A 6 -9.54 64.75 -43.35
CA GLY A 6 -10.61 64.11 -42.57
C GLY A 6 -10.95 62.68 -43.01
N VAL A 7 -10.83 62.38 -44.31
CA VAL A 7 -11.11 61.03 -44.85
C VAL A 7 -9.98 60.05 -44.49
N GLY A 8 -8.71 60.50 -44.52
CA GLY A 8 -7.57 59.69 -44.10
C GLY A 8 -7.62 59.32 -42.62
N GLY A 9 -8.00 60.25 -41.74
CA GLY A 9 -8.19 59.98 -40.31
C GLY A 9 -9.34 58.99 -40.03
N LEU A 10 -10.44 59.08 -40.78
CA LEU A 10 -11.56 58.14 -40.66
C LEU A 10 -11.16 56.73 -41.12
N ILE A 11 -10.46 56.60 -42.25
CA ILE A 11 -9.98 55.32 -42.77
C ILE A 11 -9.03 54.65 -41.77
N ILE A 12 -8.07 55.42 -41.22
CA ILE A 12 -7.14 54.90 -40.20
C ILE A 12 -7.89 54.48 -38.93
N GLY A 13 -8.90 55.25 -38.48
CA GLY A 13 -9.72 54.90 -37.32
C GLY A 13 -10.48 53.58 -37.52
N ILE A 14 -11.07 53.36 -38.70
CA ILE A 14 -11.82 52.12 -39.01
C ILE A 14 -10.86 50.93 -39.13
N SER A 15 -9.68 51.11 -39.74
CA SER A 15 -8.66 50.06 -39.81
C SER A 15 -8.11 49.69 -38.43
N MET A 16 -7.90 50.68 -37.55
CA MET A 16 -7.43 50.44 -36.18
C MET A 16 -8.50 49.73 -35.34
N LEU A 17 -9.78 50.03 -35.54
CA LEU A 17 -10.90 49.31 -34.93
C LEU A 17 -10.99 47.86 -35.43
N MET A 18 -10.74 47.59 -36.71
CA MET A 18 -10.67 46.21 -37.22
C MET A 18 -9.54 45.41 -36.58
N VAL A 19 -8.33 45.99 -36.49
CA VAL A 19 -7.19 45.33 -35.85
C VAL A 19 -7.46 45.09 -34.37
N PHE A 20 -8.04 46.07 -33.68
CA PHE A 20 -8.43 45.93 -32.28
C PHE A 20 -9.50 44.86 -32.08
N SER A 21 -10.50 44.76 -32.97
CA SER A 21 -11.51 43.70 -32.94
C SER A 21 -10.89 42.32 -33.16
N MET A 22 -9.97 42.21 -34.12
CA MET A 22 -9.27 40.95 -34.41
C MET A 22 -8.36 40.54 -33.24
N ALA A 23 -7.65 41.51 -32.63
CA ALA A 23 -6.85 41.29 -31.45
C ALA A 23 -7.71 40.88 -30.24
N HIS A 24 -8.87 41.52 -30.04
CA HIS A 24 -9.79 41.16 -28.96
C HIS A 24 -10.33 39.73 -29.11
N GLN A 25 -10.74 39.34 -30.32
CA GLN A 25 -11.17 37.97 -30.59
C GLN A 25 -10.04 36.95 -30.37
N ALA A 26 -8.82 37.28 -30.81
CA ALA A 26 -7.66 36.42 -30.60
C ALA A 26 -7.32 36.26 -29.10
N ILE A 27 -7.42 37.34 -28.31
CA ILE A 27 -7.21 37.30 -26.86
C ILE A 27 -8.31 36.47 -26.19
N SER A 28 -9.59 36.65 -26.56
CA SER A 28 -10.69 35.88 -25.99
C SER A 28 -10.54 34.38 -26.26
N LEU A 29 -10.14 33.99 -27.47
CA LEU A 29 -9.85 32.59 -27.81
C LEU A 29 -8.64 32.03 -27.03
N GLN A 30 -7.61 32.85 -26.79
CA GLN A 30 -6.47 32.45 -25.98
C GLN A 30 -6.82 32.30 -24.50
N ILE A 31 -7.73 33.13 -23.98
CA ILE A 31 -8.22 33.02 -22.60
C ILE A 31 -9.07 31.76 -22.46
N GLU A 32 -10.02 31.52 -23.38
CA GLU A 32 -10.88 30.33 -23.37
C GLU A 32 -10.05 29.04 -23.46
N SER A 33 -9.15 28.94 -24.44
CA SER A 33 -8.24 27.78 -24.54
C SER A 33 -7.22 27.67 -23.40
N GLY A 34 -6.89 28.79 -22.75
CA GLY A 34 -6.06 28.81 -21.55
C GLY A 34 -6.81 28.26 -20.34
N VAL A 35 -8.10 28.57 -20.21
CA VAL A 35 -8.97 28.05 -19.15
C VAL A 35 -9.24 26.57 -19.34
N ASP A 36 -9.60 26.12 -20.55
CA ASP A 36 -9.80 24.70 -20.84
C ASP A 36 -8.56 23.87 -20.50
N ARG A 37 -7.37 24.39 -20.81
CA ARG A 37 -6.10 23.74 -20.44
C ARG A 37 -5.83 23.71 -18.94
N ILE A 38 -6.33 24.68 -18.19
CA ILE A 38 -6.19 24.70 -16.73
C ILE A 38 -7.14 23.68 -16.11
N GLU A 39 -8.36 23.56 -16.64
CA GLU A 39 -9.33 22.55 -16.21
C GLU A 39 -8.86 21.13 -16.56
N ASP A 40 -8.32 20.92 -17.77
CA ASP A 40 -7.71 19.64 -18.17
C ASP A 40 -6.42 19.30 -17.41
N ALA A 41 -5.74 20.31 -16.85
CA ALA A 41 -4.55 20.11 -16.02
C ALA A 41 -4.88 19.75 -14.56
N ASP A 42 -6.16 19.82 -14.17
CA ASP A 42 -6.60 19.36 -12.85
C ASP A 42 -6.63 17.82 -12.86
N GLU A 43 -5.53 17.20 -12.43
CA GLU A 43 -5.45 15.75 -12.33
C GLU A 43 -6.47 15.26 -11.28
N PRO A 44 -7.35 14.31 -11.61
CA PRO A 44 -8.32 13.79 -10.67
C PRO A 44 -7.67 13.34 -9.37
N THR A 45 -8.14 13.92 -8.26
CA THR A 45 -7.58 13.64 -6.93
C THR A 45 -7.74 12.15 -6.60
N PRO A 46 -6.67 11.44 -6.19
CA PRO A 46 -6.77 10.05 -5.81
C PRO A 46 -7.66 9.90 -4.57
N THR A 47 -8.59 8.95 -4.58
CA THR A 47 -9.45 8.67 -3.42
C THR A 47 -9.43 7.19 -3.10
N PHE A 48 -9.30 6.86 -1.83
CA PHE A 48 -9.25 5.50 -1.34
C PHE A 48 -9.85 5.43 0.06
N THR A 49 -10.08 4.22 0.55
CA THR A 49 -10.64 3.95 1.87
C THR A 49 -9.86 2.83 2.54
N ILE A 50 -9.86 2.83 3.88
CA ILE A 50 -9.42 1.70 4.70
C ILE A 50 -10.71 1.05 5.18
N ASP A 51 -11.04 -0.12 4.62
CA ASP A 51 -12.29 -0.83 4.89
C ASP A 51 -12.26 -1.49 6.26
N ASP A 52 -11.12 -2.11 6.58
CA ASP A 52 -10.80 -2.62 7.90
C ASP A 52 -9.29 -2.55 8.15
N ALA A 53 -8.92 -2.50 9.43
CA ALA A 53 -7.54 -2.66 9.85
C ALA A 53 -7.49 -3.18 11.30
N VAL A 54 -6.71 -4.23 11.53
CA VAL A 54 -6.51 -4.86 12.83
C VAL A 54 -5.04 -5.14 13.08
N MET A 55 -4.59 -4.90 14.30
CA MET A 55 -3.22 -5.18 14.74
C MET A 55 -3.20 -6.35 15.71
N PHE A 56 -2.42 -7.37 15.39
CA PHE A 56 -2.12 -8.46 16.32
C PHE A 56 -0.80 -8.18 17.01
N THR A 57 -0.85 -7.77 18.27
CA THR A 57 0.34 -7.47 19.10
C THR A 57 1.04 -8.71 19.67
N GLY A 58 0.51 -9.88 19.35
CA GLY A 58 0.96 -11.18 19.86
C GLY A 58 1.25 -12.19 18.77
N ALA A 59 1.50 -11.71 17.57
CA ALA A 59 1.72 -12.53 16.40
C ALA A 59 3.09 -13.21 16.42
N ILE A 60 3.18 -14.39 15.81
CA ILE A 60 4.46 -15.04 15.56
C ILE A 60 4.93 -14.64 14.16
N VAL A 61 5.98 -13.84 14.08
CA VAL A 61 6.48 -13.27 12.82
C VAL A 61 7.60 -14.12 12.21
N ASP A 62 8.33 -14.86 13.05
CA ASP A 62 9.41 -15.73 12.61
C ASP A 62 9.54 -16.96 13.53
N VAL A 63 10.23 -17.99 13.06
CA VAL A 63 10.54 -19.20 13.81
C VAL A 63 12.02 -19.52 13.67
N THR A 64 12.75 -19.40 14.78
CA THR A 64 14.15 -19.81 14.83
C THR A 64 14.26 -21.32 14.96
N VAL A 65 14.93 -21.96 14.00
CA VAL A 65 15.27 -23.39 14.05
C VAL A 65 16.60 -23.58 14.77
N ALA A 66 16.56 -23.99 16.04
CA ALA A 66 17.77 -24.27 16.81
C ALA A 66 18.36 -25.66 16.47
N SER A 67 17.49 -26.62 16.14
CA SER A 67 17.87 -27.92 15.60
C SER A 67 16.75 -28.41 14.68
N GLY A 68 17.10 -28.80 13.44
CA GLY A 68 16.12 -29.29 12.46
C GLY A 68 15.56 -30.69 12.76
N GLY A 69 16.08 -31.39 13.78
CA GLY A 69 15.72 -32.78 14.06
C GLY A 69 16.14 -33.73 12.93
N ALA A 70 15.48 -34.89 12.83
CA ALA A 70 15.70 -35.87 11.76
C ALA A 70 14.47 -36.76 11.55
N GLY A 71 14.31 -37.30 10.33
CA GLY A 71 13.22 -38.22 9.99
C GLY A 71 11.89 -37.56 9.63
N TYR A 72 11.89 -36.24 9.39
CA TYR A 72 10.74 -35.56 8.81
C TYR A 72 10.66 -35.82 7.29
N SER A 73 9.43 -35.90 6.78
CA SER A 73 9.09 -35.94 5.36
C SER A 73 8.31 -34.69 4.98
N SER A 74 8.21 -34.43 3.67
CA SER A 74 7.39 -33.34 3.15
C SER A 74 5.90 -33.55 3.48
N GLY A 75 5.15 -32.44 3.56
CA GLY A 75 3.70 -32.45 3.78
C GLY A 75 3.24 -32.33 5.24
N GLY A 76 4.16 -32.06 6.17
CA GLY A 76 3.78 -31.64 7.53
C GLY A 76 3.62 -30.12 7.67
N THR A 77 3.05 -29.70 8.80
CA THR A 77 2.89 -28.31 9.22
C THR A 77 3.56 -28.10 10.58
N ILE A 78 3.91 -26.86 10.91
CA ILE A 78 4.26 -26.47 12.27
C ILE A 78 3.07 -25.73 12.84
N GLU A 79 2.63 -26.16 14.02
CA GLU A 79 1.46 -25.63 14.72
C GLU A 79 1.83 -25.32 16.16
N ALA A 80 1.10 -24.40 16.78
CA ALA A 80 1.22 -24.19 18.21
C ALA A 80 0.52 -25.32 18.97
N SER A 81 1.23 -26.03 19.84
CA SER A 81 0.64 -27.05 20.72
C SER A 81 -0.07 -26.46 21.93
N SER A 82 0.14 -25.18 22.20
CA SER A 82 -0.46 -24.44 23.31
C SER A 82 -0.98 -23.07 22.86
N GLY A 83 -2.06 -22.61 23.49
CA GLY A 83 -2.73 -21.35 23.17
C GLY A 83 -3.72 -21.44 22.01
N THR A 84 -4.68 -20.51 21.96
CA THR A 84 -5.76 -20.46 20.96
C THR A 84 -5.53 -19.40 19.89
N GLY A 85 -4.27 -19.21 19.49
CA GLY A 85 -3.90 -18.13 18.56
C GLY A 85 -3.94 -18.50 17.08
N GLY A 86 -4.01 -19.78 16.70
CA GLY A 86 -4.16 -20.20 15.30
C GLY A 86 -2.90 -20.08 14.43
N PHE A 87 -1.70 -20.15 15.02
CA PHE A 87 -0.43 -20.18 14.28
C PHE A 87 -0.34 -21.42 13.37
N SER A 88 0.14 -21.20 12.15
CA SER A 88 0.47 -22.26 11.20
C SER A 88 1.66 -21.83 10.35
N ALA A 89 2.55 -22.77 10.08
CA ALA A 89 3.68 -22.58 9.18
C ALA A 89 3.95 -23.86 8.39
N THR A 90 4.53 -23.69 7.21
CA THR A 90 5.10 -24.79 6.43
C THR A 90 6.61 -24.82 6.63
N TYR A 91 7.23 -25.95 6.34
CA TYR A 91 8.67 -26.10 6.45
C TYR A 91 9.24 -26.84 5.26
N THR A 92 10.53 -26.64 5.01
CA THR A 92 11.31 -27.45 4.07
C THR A 92 12.33 -28.28 4.83
N ILE A 93 12.70 -29.42 4.22
CA ILE A 93 13.64 -30.38 4.79
C ILE A 93 14.86 -30.55 3.90
N ASP A 94 15.97 -30.97 4.50
CA ASP A 94 17.13 -31.46 3.76
C ASP A 94 17.01 -32.94 3.36
N GLY A 95 18.05 -33.48 2.72
CA GLY A 95 18.11 -34.88 2.30
C GLY A 95 18.14 -35.91 3.44
N SER A 96 18.35 -35.47 4.68
CA SER A 96 18.28 -36.32 5.89
C SER A 96 16.94 -36.22 6.62
N GLY A 97 16.03 -35.35 6.15
CA GLY A 97 14.76 -35.08 6.79
C GLY A 97 14.88 -34.13 7.98
N ALA A 98 15.89 -33.27 8.04
CA ALA A 98 16.00 -32.20 9.02
C ALA A 98 15.36 -30.92 8.50
N ILE A 99 14.63 -30.20 9.35
CA ILE A 99 13.99 -28.92 9.01
C ILE A 99 15.05 -27.84 8.79
N VAL A 100 15.03 -27.18 7.62
CA VAL A 100 16.01 -26.16 7.24
C VAL A 100 15.43 -24.77 7.06
N SER A 101 14.15 -24.65 6.71
CA SER A 101 13.47 -23.36 6.64
C SER A 101 12.01 -23.50 7.05
N VAL A 102 11.47 -22.41 7.58
CA VAL A 102 10.08 -22.29 8.01
C VAL A 102 9.48 -21.06 7.33
N VAL A 103 8.26 -21.22 6.81
CA VAL A 103 7.49 -20.13 6.22
C VAL A 103 6.17 -20.03 6.97
N VAL A 104 5.99 -18.92 7.69
CA VAL A 104 4.75 -18.65 8.42
C VAL A 104 3.62 -18.39 7.44
N THR A 105 2.53 -19.14 7.56
CA THR A 105 1.33 -18.99 6.73
C THR A 105 0.20 -18.32 7.51
N SER A 106 0.17 -18.50 8.82
CA SER A 106 -0.72 -17.81 9.76
C SER A 106 0.08 -17.42 10.99
N HIS A 107 0.16 -16.11 11.26
CA HIS A 107 0.92 -15.57 12.39
C HIS A 107 0.26 -15.83 13.74
N GLY A 108 -1.07 -15.96 13.75
CA GLY A 108 -1.89 -16.08 14.95
C GLY A 108 -1.79 -14.88 15.90
N ASN A 109 -2.44 -14.98 17.07
CA ASN A 109 -2.34 -13.94 18.11
C ASN A 109 -2.30 -14.57 19.51
N TYR A 110 -1.19 -14.38 20.22
CA TYR A 110 -0.90 -15.03 21.49
C TYR A 110 -0.51 -14.02 22.58
N SER A 111 -1.05 -14.21 23.79
CA SER A 111 -0.68 -13.44 24.98
C SER A 111 0.68 -13.85 25.56
N SER A 112 1.13 -15.08 25.32
CA SER A 112 2.42 -15.63 25.71
C SER A 112 3.01 -16.48 24.58
N LEU A 113 4.33 -16.61 24.52
CA LEU A 113 4.99 -17.46 23.50
C LEU A 113 4.44 -18.89 23.55
N PRO A 114 3.87 -19.41 22.45
CA PRO A 114 3.39 -20.78 22.39
C PRO A 114 4.56 -21.76 22.29
N THR A 115 4.29 -23.03 22.57
CA THR A 115 5.22 -24.12 22.18
C THR A 115 4.88 -24.55 20.77
N LEU A 116 5.88 -24.63 19.89
CA LEU A 116 5.69 -25.09 18.52
C LEU A 116 5.93 -26.59 18.42
N VAL A 117 5.09 -27.27 17.65
CA VAL A 117 5.22 -28.69 17.34
C VAL A 117 5.07 -28.90 15.85
N VAL A 118 5.76 -29.91 15.33
CA VAL A 118 5.60 -30.37 13.95
C VAL A 118 4.46 -31.39 13.94
N ASN A 119 3.47 -31.16 13.10
CA ASN A 119 2.32 -32.04 12.90
C ASN A 119 2.37 -32.65 11.50
N GLY A 120 2.16 -33.96 11.41
CA GLY A 120 2.31 -34.71 10.16
C GLY A 120 3.75 -34.80 9.66
N GLY A 121 3.93 -35.14 8.38
CA GLY A 121 5.26 -35.18 7.75
C GLY A 121 6.19 -36.27 8.29
N GLY A 122 5.69 -37.49 8.47
CA GLY A 122 6.51 -38.67 8.80
C GLY A 122 6.55 -39.02 10.29
N THR A 123 7.58 -39.76 10.70
CA THR A 123 7.81 -40.15 12.10
C THR A 123 9.23 -39.75 12.48
N PRO A 124 9.40 -38.60 13.17
CA PRO A 124 10.73 -38.09 13.46
C PRO A 124 11.49 -39.05 14.38
N THR A 125 12.74 -39.31 14.05
CA THR A 125 13.67 -40.07 14.90
C THR A 125 14.35 -39.16 15.92
N SER A 126 14.40 -37.86 15.65
CA SER A 126 14.83 -36.80 16.56
C SER A 126 13.94 -35.57 16.38
N ALA A 127 13.42 -35.04 17.49
CA ALA A 127 12.53 -33.89 17.46
C ALA A 127 13.30 -32.60 17.12
N ALA A 128 12.70 -31.78 16.25
CA ALA A 128 13.19 -30.43 15.99
C ALA A 128 13.01 -29.52 17.21
N SER A 129 13.94 -28.58 17.39
CA SER A 129 13.86 -27.51 18.39
C SER A 129 13.56 -26.19 17.68
N LEU A 130 12.35 -25.70 17.90
CA LEU A 130 11.79 -24.50 17.25
C LEU A 130 11.47 -23.45 18.31
N THR A 131 11.94 -22.23 18.12
CA THR A 131 11.65 -21.10 19.00
C THR A 131 10.83 -20.06 18.25
N PRO A 132 9.57 -19.79 18.64
CA PRO A 132 8.79 -18.74 18.02
C PRO A 132 9.35 -17.36 18.37
N VAL A 133 9.37 -16.46 17.39
CA VAL A 133 9.69 -15.05 17.55
C VAL A 133 8.38 -14.27 17.52
N ARG A 134 8.04 -13.62 18.64
CA ARG A 134 6.85 -12.78 18.74
C ARG A 134 7.15 -11.40 18.18
N GLY A 135 6.18 -10.87 17.44
CA GLY A 135 6.16 -9.52 16.93
C GLY A 135 4.73 -9.06 16.75
N ASN A 136 4.56 -8.04 15.92
CA ASN A 136 3.27 -7.49 15.61
C ASN A 136 2.97 -7.65 14.11
N VAL A 137 1.70 -7.88 13.79
CA VAL A 137 1.22 -7.97 12.41
C VAL A 137 0.02 -7.04 12.26
N LEU A 138 0.09 -6.17 11.28
CA LEU A 138 -0.99 -5.33 10.82
C LEU A 138 -1.65 -5.96 9.60
N TYR A 139 -2.94 -6.23 9.72
CA TYR A 139 -3.81 -6.57 8.61
C TYR A 139 -4.67 -5.37 8.25
N ALA A 140 -4.78 -5.05 6.96
CA ALA A 140 -5.72 -4.04 6.51
C ALA A 140 -6.24 -4.35 5.11
N ASN A 141 -7.54 -4.16 4.91
CA ASN A 141 -8.14 -4.08 3.58
C ASN A 141 -8.27 -2.62 3.18
N VAL A 142 -7.70 -2.27 2.03
CA VAL A 142 -7.73 -0.91 1.50
C VAL A 142 -8.30 -0.93 0.10
N THR A 143 -9.28 -0.07 -0.19
CA THR A 143 -9.94 0.00 -1.50
C THR A 143 -9.71 1.34 -2.18
N ASN A 144 -9.28 1.32 -3.44
CA ASN A 144 -9.23 2.51 -4.29
C ASN A 144 -10.64 2.78 -4.80
N THR A 145 -11.29 3.79 -4.22
CA THR A 145 -12.65 4.19 -4.56
C THR A 145 -12.70 5.28 -5.63
N GLY A 146 -11.53 5.77 -6.06
CA GLY A 146 -11.39 6.83 -7.05
C GLY A 146 -11.41 6.31 -8.47
N ALA A 147 -11.42 7.24 -9.43
CA ALA A 147 -11.37 6.92 -10.86
C ALA A 147 -9.92 6.75 -11.38
N THR A 148 -8.92 7.15 -10.60
CA THR A 148 -7.51 7.14 -10.99
C THR A 148 -6.78 5.90 -10.50
N THR A 149 -5.77 5.48 -11.27
CA THR A 149 -4.83 4.45 -10.84
C THR A 149 -3.74 5.10 -9.99
N ILE A 150 -3.44 4.52 -8.83
CA ILE A 150 -2.51 5.07 -7.86
C ILE A 150 -1.22 4.23 -7.86
N PRO A 151 -0.03 4.80 -8.10
CA PRO A 151 1.23 4.09 -7.88
C PRO A 151 1.45 3.83 -6.39
N HIS A 152 1.85 2.61 -6.01
CA HIS A 152 2.13 2.29 -4.59
C HIS A 152 3.27 3.11 -4.01
N GLU A 153 4.19 3.62 -4.84
CA GLU A 153 5.31 4.46 -4.42
C GLU A 153 4.89 5.87 -4.00
N ASP A 154 3.74 6.35 -4.48
CA ASP A 154 3.16 7.65 -4.12
C ASP A 154 2.34 7.58 -2.82
N VAL A 155 2.08 6.36 -2.33
CA VAL A 155 1.31 6.11 -1.11
C VAL A 155 2.26 6.03 0.07
N TRP A 156 2.00 6.86 1.07
CA TRP A 156 2.72 6.86 2.33
C TRP A 156 1.84 6.36 3.45
N MET A 157 2.40 5.51 4.28
CA MET A 157 1.76 4.91 5.44
C MET A 157 2.36 5.43 6.73
N PHE A 158 1.51 5.67 7.71
CA PHE A 158 1.88 6.13 9.04
C PHE A 158 1.20 5.25 10.08
N LEU A 159 1.97 4.87 11.08
CA LEU A 159 1.47 4.31 12.32
C LEU A 159 1.70 5.34 13.43
N ASP A 160 0.88 5.29 14.47
CA ASP A 160 0.93 6.29 15.55
C ASP A 160 2.32 6.33 16.21
N GLY A 161 2.90 7.53 16.32
CA GLY A 161 4.25 7.71 16.84
C GLY A 161 5.40 7.16 15.98
N GLN A 162 5.13 6.65 14.77
CA GLN A 162 6.15 6.12 13.84
C GLN A 162 6.45 7.07 12.68
N ASN A 163 7.60 6.85 12.04
CA ASN A 163 7.96 7.56 10.81
C ASN A 163 7.09 7.11 9.64
N ALA A 164 6.98 7.97 8.63
CA ALA A 164 6.34 7.64 7.37
C ALA A 164 7.09 6.51 6.67
N THR A 165 6.34 5.50 6.22
CA THR A 165 6.86 4.36 5.48
C THR A 165 6.20 4.31 4.10
N PRO A 166 6.95 4.16 3.00
CA PRO A 166 6.36 4.00 1.67
C PRO A 166 5.52 2.73 1.61
N PHE A 167 4.32 2.80 1.05
CA PHE A 167 3.43 1.64 0.92
C PHE A 167 4.08 0.52 0.09
N SER A 168 4.83 0.88 -0.95
CA SER A 168 5.61 -0.05 -1.77
C SER A 168 6.67 -0.86 -1.02
N SER A 169 7.07 -0.43 0.19
CA SER A 169 8.03 -1.16 1.03
C SER A 169 7.37 -2.18 1.96
N VAL A 170 6.07 -2.03 2.22
CA VAL A 170 5.30 -2.86 3.16
C VAL A 170 4.32 -3.78 2.44
N TYR A 171 3.84 -3.36 1.28
CA TYR A 171 2.99 -4.14 0.40
C TYR A 171 3.81 -4.62 -0.79
N ASN A 172 3.99 -5.93 -0.89
CA ASN A 172 4.78 -6.55 -1.94
C ASN A 172 3.85 -7.30 -2.93
N PRO A 173 3.27 -6.60 -3.92
CA PRO A 173 2.27 -7.18 -4.80
C PRO A 173 2.86 -8.27 -5.69
N PRO A 174 2.08 -9.31 -6.03
CA PRO A 174 2.55 -10.40 -6.89
C PRO A 174 2.66 -10.02 -8.38
N LEU A 175 2.01 -8.93 -8.82
CA LEU A 175 1.83 -8.63 -10.25
C LEU A 175 2.24 -7.22 -10.66
N THR A 176 1.75 -6.17 -9.98
CA THR A 176 1.97 -4.78 -10.42
C THR A 176 2.18 -3.85 -9.24
N ASN A 177 2.92 -2.75 -9.44
CA ASN A 177 3.11 -1.68 -8.46
C ASN A 177 2.04 -0.57 -8.55
N LEU A 178 0.91 -0.87 -9.19
CA LEU A 178 -0.21 0.04 -9.42
C LEU A 178 -1.44 -0.48 -8.66
N TRP A 179 -2.22 0.46 -8.16
CA TRP A 179 -3.47 0.22 -7.48
C TRP A 179 -4.62 0.78 -8.32
N PHE A 180 -5.38 -0.12 -8.94
CA PHE A 180 -6.40 0.25 -9.92
C PHE A 180 -7.69 0.73 -9.26
N SER A 181 -8.47 1.51 -10.00
CA SER A 181 -9.81 1.95 -9.58
C SER A 181 -10.70 0.75 -9.27
N GLY A 182 -11.34 0.76 -8.10
CA GLY A 182 -12.21 -0.31 -7.60
C GLY A 182 -11.49 -1.51 -7.00
N GLU A 183 -10.16 -1.54 -6.99
CA GLU A 183 -9.38 -2.66 -6.45
C GLU A 183 -9.25 -2.57 -4.92
N THR A 184 -9.44 -3.71 -4.25
CA THR A 184 -9.15 -3.89 -2.82
C THR A 184 -7.83 -4.64 -2.66
N LEU A 185 -6.89 -4.07 -1.92
CA LEU A 185 -5.62 -4.69 -1.56
C LEU A 185 -5.68 -5.19 -0.12
N PHE A 186 -5.11 -6.38 0.11
CA PHE A 186 -4.95 -6.95 1.45
C PHE A 186 -3.50 -6.75 1.92
N LEU A 187 -3.29 -5.82 2.84
CA LEU A 187 -2.02 -5.59 3.49
C LEU A 187 -1.81 -6.59 4.62
N ASN A 188 -0.67 -7.27 4.60
CA ASN A 188 -0.15 -8.05 5.73
C ASN A 188 1.27 -7.56 6.03
N TRP A 189 1.39 -6.61 6.95
CA TRP A 189 2.67 -6.00 7.32
C TRP A 189 3.09 -6.45 8.72
N TYR A 190 4.27 -7.02 8.84
CA TYR A 190 4.74 -7.61 10.09
C TYR A 190 6.21 -7.32 10.37
N ASP A 191 6.51 -7.06 11.65
CA ASP A 191 7.88 -6.95 12.17
C ASP A 191 7.87 -7.07 13.72
N THR A 192 9.04 -7.33 14.29
CA THR A 192 9.34 -7.37 15.73
C THR A 192 9.42 -5.99 16.39
N GLY A 193 9.52 -4.89 15.62
CA GLY A 193 9.77 -3.55 16.14
C GLY A 193 8.55 -2.62 16.24
N HIS A 194 7.40 -2.99 15.68
CA HIS A 194 6.23 -2.11 15.74
C HIS A 194 5.72 -1.99 17.18
N PRO A 195 5.40 -0.79 17.67
CA PRO A 195 4.61 -0.66 18.89
C PRO A 195 3.20 -1.24 18.67
N GLY A 196 2.47 -1.48 19.74
CA GLY A 196 1.04 -1.81 19.65
C GLY A 196 0.27 -0.55 19.25
N ASP A 197 0.35 -0.19 17.98
CA ASP A 197 -0.15 1.09 17.47
C ASP A 197 -1.68 1.14 17.49
N GLU A 198 -2.23 2.33 17.74
CA GLU A 198 -3.68 2.52 17.86
C GLU A 198 -4.34 2.99 16.55
N ARG A 199 -3.54 3.45 15.58
CA ARG A 199 -4.05 4.04 14.33
C ARG A 199 -3.10 3.81 13.17
N MET A 200 -3.69 3.46 12.02
CA MET A 200 -3.07 3.46 10.70
C MET A 200 -3.58 4.67 9.91
N THR A 201 -2.68 5.33 9.18
CA THR A 201 -3.03 6.40 8.24
C THR A 201 -2.33 6.17 6.91
N LEU A 202 -3.04 6.41 5.81
CA LEU A 202 -2.53 6.39 4.45
C LEU A 202 -2.71 7.76 3.82
N THR A 203 -1.74 8.20 3.04
CA THR A 203 -1.82 9.46 2.30
C THR A 203 -1.28 9.30 0.88
N VAL A 204 -1.94 9.96 -0.08
CA VAL A 204 -1.50 10.07 -1.48
C VAL A 204 -1.86 11.48 -1.95
N GLY A 205 -0.87 12.25 -2.38
CA GLY A 205 -1.08 13.65 -2.75
C GLY A 205 -1.74 14.44 -1.61
N THR A 206 -2.93 14.99 -1.87
CA THR A 206 -3.74 15.75 -0.90
C THR A 206 -4.73 14.90 -0.11
N THR A 207 -4.90 13.62 -0.45
CA THR A 207 -5.84 12.73 0.22
C THR A 207 -5.18 11.99 1.37
N THR A 208 -5.77 12.08 2.56
CA THR A 208 -5.32 11.36 3.75
C THR A 208 -6.51 10.65 4.41
N VAL A 209 -6.36 9.37 4.70
CA VAL A 209 -7.37 8.54 5.38
C VAL A 209 -6.73 7.84 6.55
N GLY A 210 -7.37 7.86 7.71
CA GLY A 210 -6.88 7.16 8.90
C GLY A 210 -7.96 6.29 9.53
N HIS A 211 -7.54 5.14 10.03
CA HIS A 211 -8.37 4.11 10.64
C HIS A 211 -7.76 3.67 11.96
N ARG A 212 -8.59 3.45 12.98
CA ARG A 212 -8.14 2.98 14.29
C ARG A 212 -7.98 1.45 14.26
N LEU A 213 -7.01 0.94 14.99
CA LEU A 213 -6.69 -0.49 15.02
C LEU A 213 -7.41 -1.11 16.21
N TRP A 214 -8.29 -2.10 15.96
CA TRP A 214 -9.06 -2.81 16.99
C TRP A 214 -9.24 -4.28 16.65
#